data_AF-A0A2S2PJ87-F1
#
_entry.id   AF-A0A2S2PJ87-F1
#
_cell.length_a   1.000
_cell.length_b   1.000
_cell.length_c   1.000
_cell.angle_alpha   90.00
_cell.angle_beta   90.00
_cell.angle_gamma   90.00
#
_symmetry.space_group_name_H-M   'P 1'
#
loop_
_entity.id
_entity.type
_entity.pdbx_description
1 polymer ?
#
loop_
_entity_poly.entity_id
_entity_poly.type
_entity_poly.pdbx_seq_one_letter_code
_entity_poly.pdbx_strand_id
1 'polypeptide(L)'
;MDVPLVSQPHTDHVRDPPIPPIFVKNIVDFSAFKSDLIDITSPNGFTCKASSSYLKVQPLSRINYNSIMKHLHEIDASFHTYTPVTSAPTGVSLEIYTTPL
;
A
#
# COMPACT_ATOMS: atom_id res chain seq x y z
N MET A 1 -34.22 23.26 35.56
CA MET A 1 -34.10 23.61 34.14
C MET A 1 -33.27 22.53 33.51
N ASP A 2 -33.92 21.63 32.78
CA ASP A 2 -33.29 20.47 32.16
C ASP A 2 -32.52 20.94 30.92
N VAL A 3 -31.23 20.64 30.85
CA VAL A 3 -30.35 21.05 29.75
C VAL A 3 -30.48 19.98 28.67
N PRO A 4 -31.01 20.27 27.47
CA PRO A 4 -31.16 19.24 26.47
C PRO A 4 -29.77 18.84 25.98
N LEU A 5 -29.43 17.56 26.17
CA LEU A 5 -28.26 16.91 25.60
C LEU A 5 -28.42 16.94 24.07
N VAL A 6 -27.85 17.97 23.43
CA VAL A 6 -27.72 18.04 21.98
C VAL A 6 -26.80 16.91 21.55
N SER A 7 -27.40 15.85 21.01
CA SER A 7 -26.70 14.80 20.28
C SER A 7 -25.92 15.43 19.13
N GLN A 8 -24.62 15.59 19.30
CA GLN A 8 -23.73 15.96 18.21
C GLN A 8 -23.78 14.84 17.16
N PRO A 9 -23.84 15.16 15.85
CA PRO A 9 -23.70 14.13 14.82
C PRO A 9 -22.28 13.56 14.94
N HIS A 10 -22.18 12.29 15.32
CA HIS A 10 -20.94 11.54 15.17
C HIS A 10 -20.68 11.48 13.66
N THR A 11 -19.88 12.43 13.19
CA THR A 11 -19.42 12.40 11.81
C THR A 11 -18.40 11.28 11.82
N ASP A 12 -18.86 10.07 11.54
CA ASP A 12 -18.03 8.93 11.21
C ASP A 12 -17.27 9.36 9.96
N HIS A 13 -16.15 10.05 10.18
CA HIS A 13 -15.30 10.56 9.14
C HIS A 13 -14.70 9.29 8.55
N VAL A 14 -15.33 8.79 7.48
CA VAL A 14 -14.83 7.67 6.68
C VAL A 14 -13.46 8.10 6.17
N ARG A 15 -12.44 7.89 7.00
CA ARG A 15 -11.07 8.15 6.64
C ARG A 15 -10.75 7.14 5.55
N ASP A 16 -10.23 7.62 4.43
CA ASP A 16 -9.71 6.74 3.40
C ASP A 16 -8.81 5.67 4.04
N PRO A 17 -8.97 4.40 3.64
CA PRO A 17 -8.14 3.35 4.17
C PRO A 17 -6.67 3.68 3.90
N PRO A 18 -5.77 3.37 4.84
CA PRO A 18 -4.35 3.65 4.67
C PRO A 18 -3.82 2.93 3.43
N ILE A 19 -2.91 3.59 2.71
CA ILE A 19 -2.29 3.03 1.51
C ILE A 19 -1.37 1.87 1.93
N PRO A 20 -1.56 0.65 1.37
CA PRO A 20 -0.78 -0.50 1.81
C PRO A 20 0.67 -0.41 1.31
N PRO A 21 1.64 -0.92 2.10
CA PRO A 21 3.02 -1.05 1.67
C PRO A 21 3.19 -2.18 0.65
N ILE A 22 4.11 -1.98 -0.29
CA ILE A 22 4.51 -2.94 -1.31
C ILE A 22 5.88 -3.49 -0.94
N PHE A 23 6.05 -4.80 -1.00
CA PHE A 23 7.29 -5.48 -0.67
C PHE A 23 7.82 -6.19 -1.91
N VAL A 24 8.90 -5.65 -2.47
CA VAL A 24 9.53 -6.15 -3.70
C VAL A 24 10.72 -7.04 -3.33
N LYS A 25 10.83 -8.20 -3.97
CA LYS A 25 11.87 -9.21 -3.78
C LYS A 25 12.77 -9.28 -5.01
N ASN A 26 13.92 -9.94 -4.87
CA ASN A 26 14.85 -10.24 -5.98
C ASN A 26 15.34 -9.00 -6.76
N ILE A 27 15.47 -7.85 -6.08
CA ILE A 27 16.06 -6.65 -6.68
C ILE A 27 17.58 -6.82 -6.75
N VAL A 28 18.11 -6.84 -7.96
CA VAL A 28 19.56 -6.92 -8.20
C VAL A 28 20.22 -5.54 -8.01
N ASP A 29 19.60 -4.50 -8.57
CA ASP A 29 20.08 -3.13 -8.49
C ASP A 29 19.04 -2.21 -7.85
N PHE A 30 19.24 -1.91 -6.56
CA PHE A 30 18.36 -1.02 -5.80
C PHE A 30 18.37 0.42 -6.31
N SER A 31 19.50 0.88 -6.86
CA SER A 31 19.65 2.26 -7.33
C SER A 31 18.90 2.46 -8.64
N ALA A 32 19.04 1.53 -9.59
CA ALA A 32 18.28 1.54 -10.84
C ALA A 32 16.78 1.45 -10.54
N PHE A 33 16.36 0.45 -9.76
CA PHE A 33 14.96 0.26 -9.40
C PHE A 33 14.35 1.50 -8.71
N LYS A 34 15.08 2.12 -7.78
CA LYS A 34 14.59 3.35 -7.12
C LYS A 34 14.45 4.50 -8.12
N SER A 35 15.36 4.61 -9.09
CA SER A 35 15.31 5.66 -10.11
C SER A 35 14.08 5.48 -11.00
N ASP A 36 13.79 4.26 -11.43
CA ASP A 36 12.58 3.93 -12.20
C ASP A 36 11.31 4.32 -11.42
N LEU A 37 11.25 4.02 -10.13
CA LEU A 37 10.12 4.43 -9.28
C LEU A 37 9.98 5.94 -9.13
N ILE A 38 11.09 6.69 -9.12
CA ILE A 38 11.08 8.15 -9.07
C ILE A 38 10.53 8.72 -10.37
N ASP A 39 10.92 8.16 -11.52
CA ASP A 39 10.49 8.61 -12.84
C ASP A 39 8.99 8.42 -13.06
N ILE A 40 8.40 7.33 -12.57
CA ILE A 40 6.96 7.06 -12.70
C ILE A 40 6.07 7.74 -11.64
N THR A 41 6.66 8.23 -10.54
CA THR A 41 5.92 8.89 -9.46
C THR A 41 6.40 10.33 -9.27
N SER A 42 7.43 10.51 -8.44
CA SER A 42 8.19 11.72 -8.13
C SER A 42 9.18 11.36 -7.02
N PRO A 43 10.24 12.15 -6.76
CA PRO A 43 11.16 11.92 -5.63
C PRO A 43 10.45 11.86 -4.26
N ASN A 44 9.33 12.58 -4.12
CA ASN A 44 8.49 12.61 -2.93
C ASN A 44 7.21 11.77 -3.10
N GLY A 45 7.19 10.80 -4.02
CA GLY A 45 6.01 9.98 -4.32
C GLY A 45 5.85 8.78 -3.37
N PHE A 46 6.96 8.32 -2.79
CA PHE A 46 7.03 7.13 -1.94
C PHE A 46 8.18 7.24 -0.94
N THR A 47 8.19 6.36 0.04
CA THR A 47 9.36 6.08 0.87
C THR A 47 9.83 4.66 0.64
N CYS A 48 11.14 4.43 0.66
CA CYS A 48 11.74 3.13 0.45
C CYS A 48 12.62 2.74 1.66
N LYS A 49 12.46 1.51 2.13
CA LYS A 49 13.33 0.91 3.16
C LYS A 49 13.79 -0.46 2.69
N ALA A 50 15.09 -0.61 2.50
CA ALA A 50 15.70 -1.89 2.18
C ALA A 50 15.83 -2.76 3.45
N SER A 51 15.60 -4.05 3.28
CA SER A 51 15.86 -5.11 4.25
C SER A 51 16.74 -6.18 3.60
N SER A 52 17.19 -7.18 4.36
CA SER A 52 18.01 -8.29 3.84
C SER A 52 17.28 -9.17 2.83
N SER A 53 15.94 -9.15 2.80
CA SER A 53 15.12 -10.05 1.96
C SER A 53 14.14 -9.34 1.03
N TYR A 54 13.94 -8.03 1.19
CA TYR A 54 12.96 -7.27 0.40
C TYR A 54 13.24 -5.77 0.47
N LEU A 55 12.70 -5.05 -0.51
CA LEU A 55 12.54 -3.60 -0.47
C LEU A 55 11.09 -3.28 -0.12
N LYS A 56 10.89 -2.58 1.01
CA LYS A 56 9.59 -2.03 1.37
C LYS A 56 9.42 -0.66 0.70
N VAL A 57 8.44 -0.55 -0.17
CA VAL A 57 8.00 0.68 -0.83
C VAL A 57 6.67 1.10 -0.19
N GLN A 58 6.62 2.30 0.39
CA GLN A 58 5.41 2.88 0.97
C GLN A 58 5.00 4.10 0.14
N PRO A 59 3.99 3.97 -0.74
CA PRO A 59 3.51 5.10 -1.52
C PRO A 59 2.80 6.13 -0.63
N LEU A 60 2.92 7.41 -0.99
CA LEU A 60 2.34 8.53 -0.25
C LEU A 60 0.98 8.98 -0.79
N SER A 61 0.56 8.47 -1.95
CA SER A 61 -0.75 8.71 -2.54
C SER A 61 -1.27 7.46 -3.27
N ARG A 62 -2.59 7.37 -3.47
CA ARG A 62 -3.20 6.26 -4.23
C ARG A 62 -2.77 6.30 -5.70
N ILE A 63 -2.51 7.48 -6.25
CA ILE A 63 -1.98 7.66 -7.61
C ILE A 63 -0.61 7.00 -7.71
N ASN A 64 0.30 7.30 -6.77
CA ASN A 64 1.63 6.71 -6.73
C ASN A 64 1.58 5.19 -6.53
N TYR A 65 0.69 4.71 -5.65
CA TYR A 65 0.47 3.27 -5.47
C TYR A 65 0.10 2.59 -6.79
N ASN A 66 -0.88 3.13 -7.52
CA ASN A 66 -1.32 2.55 -8.79
C ASN A 66 -0.21 2.59 -9.86
N SER A 67 0.54 3.68 -9.95
CA SER A 67 1.69 3.78 -10.88
C SER A 67 2.76 2.73 -10.57
N ILE A 68 3.10 2.56 -9.28
CA ILE A 68 4.10 1.58 -8.85
C ILE A 68 3.60 0.15 -9.12
N MET A 69 2.34 -0.17 -8.78
CA MET A 69 1.78 -1.49 -9.06
C MET A 69 1.76 -1.81 -10.55
N LYS A 70 1.35 -0.85 -11.39
CA LYS A 70 1.36 -1.02 -12.86
C LYS A 70 2.76 -1.31 -13.36
N HIS A 71 3.75 -0.52 -12.94
CA HIS A 71 5.14 -0.72 -13.34
C HIS A 71 5.69 -2.08 -12.91
N LEU A 72 5.42 -2.49 -11.66
CA LEU A 72 5.85 -3.80 -11.15
C LEU A 72 5.25 -4.97 -11.94
N HIS A 73 4.01 -4.85 -12.41
CA HIS A 73 3.40 -5.83 -13.31
C HIS A 73 4.01 -5.82 -14.71
N GLU A 74 4.38 -4.64 -15.24
CA GLU A 74 4.99 -4.52 -16.57
C GLU A 74 6.38 -5.16 -16.65
N ILE A 75 7.16 -5.10 -15.56
CA ILE A 75 8.50 -5.68 -15.49
C ILE A 75 8.52 -7.10 -14.90
N ASP A 76 7.35 -7.69 -14.67
CA ASP A 76 7.18 -9.00 -14.02
C ASP A 76 7.98 -9.14 -12.71
N ALA A 77 7.95 -8.08 -11.89
CA ALA A 77 8.68 -8.06 -10.64
C ALA A 77 8.05 -9.01 -9.62
N SER A 78 8.89 -9.66 -8.80
CA SER A 78 8.41 -10.42 -7.64
C SER A 78 8.05 -9.46 -6.51
N PHE A 79 6.77 -9.29 -6.20
CA PHE A 79 6.33 -8.46 -5.07
C PHE A 79 5.11 -9.03 -4.34
N HIS A 80 4.86 -8.54 -3.13
CA HIS A 80 3.63 -8.77 -2.38
C HIS A 80 3.16 -7.49 -1.70
N THR A 81 1.85 -7.34 -1.54
CA THR A 81 1.21 -6.22 -0.84
C THR A 81 0.20 -6.77 0.15
N TYR A 82 0.14 -6.19 1.35
CA TYR A 82 -0.90 -6.55 2.33
C TYR A 82 -2.03 -5.55 2.22
N THR A 83 -3.13 -5.93 1.57
CA THR A 83 -4.38 -5.21 1.73
C THR A 83 -5.04 -5.67 3.03
N PRO A 84 -5.29 -4.78 4.01
CA PRO A 84 -6.12 -5.14 5.14
C PRO A 84 -7.49 -5.49 4.59
N VAL A 85 -7.85 -6.77 4.65
CA VAL A 85 -9.22 -7.22 4.43
C VAL A 85 -10.06 -6.49 5.47
N THR A 86 -10.89 -5.55 5.02
CA THR A 86 -11.91 -4.92 5.85
C THR A 86 -12.63 -6.06 6.55
N SER A 87 -12.57 -6.08 7.88
CA SER A 87 -13.12 -7.13 8.71
C SER A 87 -14.59 -7.36 8.34
N ALA A 88 -14.86 -8.39 7.55
CA ALA A 88 -16.16 -9.03 7.59
C ALA A 88 -16.31 -9.61 9.00
N PRO A 89 -17.42 -9.33 9.71
CA PRO A 89 -17.62 -9.92 11.01
C PRO A 89 -17.84 -11.42 10.77
N THR A 90 -17.00 -12.25 11.39
CA THR A 90 -17.01 -13.72 11.37
C THR A 90 -16.05 -14.34 10.35
N GLY A 91 -15.09 -15.10 10.89
CA GLY A 91 -13.84 -15.48 10.24
C GLY A 91 -13.95 -16.35 9.00
N VAL A 92 -13.17 -15.99 7.99
CA VAL A 92 -12.73 -16.88 6.91
C VAL A 92 -11.25 -16.58 6.63
N SER A 93 -10.47 -17.64 6.44
CA SER A 93 -9.02 -17.65 6.32
C SER A 93 -8.47 -16.84 5.14
N LEU A 94 -7.25 -16.34 5.35
CA LEU A 94 -6.40 -15.68 4.36
C LEU A 94 -6.11 -16.60 3.16
N GLU A 95 -6.68 -16.31 2.00
CA GLU A 95 -6.08 -16.71 0.73
C GLU A 95 -5.03 -15.67 0.36
N ILE A 96 -3.77 -16.05 0.54
CA ILE A 96 -2.62 -15.31 0.03
C ILE A 96 -2.67 -15.46 -1.49
N TYR A 97 -3.01 -14.40 -2.23
CA TYR A 97 -2.84 -14.40 -3.69
C TYR A 97 -1.34 -14.47 -4.01
N THR A 98 -0.80 -15.68 -4.10
CA THR A 98 0.43 -15.95 -4.83
C THR A 98 0.03 -16.12 -6.29
N THR A 99 0.42 -15.17 -7.16
CA THR A 99 0.39 -15.43 -8.59
C THR A 99 1.30 -16.64 -8.87
N PRO A 100 0.81 -17.72 -9.48
CA PRO A 100 1.66 -18.83 -9.88
C PRO A 100 2.56 -18.41 -11.06
N LEU A 101 3.78 -18.97 -11.05
CA LEU A 101 4.83 -18.86 -12.07
C LEU A 101 4.36 -19.26 -13.48
#